data_AF-A0A7Y9NAA2-F1
#
_entry.id   AF-A0A7Y9NAA2-F1
#
_cell.length_a   1.000
_cell.length_b   1.000
_cell.length_c   1.000
_cell.angle_alpha   90.00
_cell.angle_beta   90.00
_cell.angle_gamma   90.00
#
_symmetry.space_group_name_H-M   'P 1'
#
loop_
_entity.id
_entity.type
_entity.pdbx_description
1 polymer ?
#
loop_
_entity_poly.entity_id
_entity_poly.type
_entity_poly.pdbx_seq_one_letter_code
_entity_poly.pdbx_strand_id
1 'polypeptide(L)'
;MMRQEHADWHELTRSIHQNRAANALYYKPVCVIAAIDLADGGGLVTDMLHSELIIRQFEQYVRIVFPKRASKGWWPLWFLANDGLWNFAKKGKPLSKANLAVRPTTRNKTLERFDRQVIAPEYRALWDTADHRKVLRDHMLAIMNRYSECKPLVRALFDPNVIDEPEKWPGQDEVDGYIRSLDGQGDLFDKDEPDSKKSKGRSAAAVRKALTEFEVSSLPPASAVGPILEVTGVAPIAASALPHREVTKLQVALYMALHQKCLLLNQLASNSNRAAHLYPALGQMIAATQVAPENSNGYLIWSPGNSLRRLLAAELRGRDEADPDDPLLTDRMQELLADVVEQFNVYATTDGLIALLDQAKTGPAIRSNFSGPLDAGNDLVGALRKAPDILTEETTRILEAATQNAQNAKAVSGFDADQAVANAVEIQRNSAGSILRNAVLELKNYVGRAKGATKLAIDGAVKQLGAEIIKALPIASFVHSTRDAFIALWQGTTSFDSVNHFVTLVREFFAHYRG
;
A
#
# COMPACT_ATOMS: atom_id res chain seq x y z
N MET A 1 -46.23 -8.00 6.49
CA MET A 1 -45.75 -9.16 5.70
C MET A 1 -44.68 -8.61 4.75
N MET A 2 -43.39 -8.70 5.11
CA MET A 2 -42.30 -8.24 4.23
C MET A 2 -42.23 -9.19 3.04
N ARG A 3 -42.15 -8.67 1.81
CA ARG A 3 -41.87 -9.49 0.62
C ARG A 3 -40.52 -10.18 0.85
N GLN A 4 -40.52 -11.51 0.94
CA GLN A 4 -39.28 -12.27 0.78
C GLN A 4 -38.85 -12.09 -0.68
N GLU A 5 -37.87 -11.22 -0.90
CA GLU A 5 -37.15 -11.22 -2.16
C GLU A 5 -36.52 -12.61 -2.32
N HIS A 6 -36.75 -13.25 -3.46
CA HIS A 6 -36.17 -14.56 -3.74
C HIS A 6 -34.66 -14.39 -3.83
N ALA A 7 -33.92 -15.06 -2.93
CA ALA A 7 -32.48 -15.03 -2.96
C ALA A 7 -31.97 -15.67 -4.25
N ASP A 8 -30.88 -15.12 -4.76
CA ASP A 8 -30.20 -15.58 -5.96
C ASP A 8 -28.69 -15.57 -5.69
N TRP A 9 -27.98 -16.54 -6.24
CA TRP A 9 -26.52 -16.58 -6.20
C TRP A 9 -25.89 -15.33 -6.81
N HIS A 10 -26.57 -14.60 -7.69
CA HIS A 10 -26.04 -13.38 -8.27
C HIS A 10 -25.66 -12.31 -7.23
N GLU A 11 -26.50 -12.05 -6.24
CA GLU A 11 -26.21 -11.05 -5.20
C GLU A 11 -25.04 -11.48 -4.32
N LEU A 12 -25.05 -12.74 -3.87
CA LEU A 12 -23.97 -13.32 -3.09
C LEU A 12 -22.65 -13.29 -3.87
N THR A 13 -22.67 -13.69 -5.13
CA THR A 13 -21.48 -13.76 -6.00
C THR A 13 -20.88 -12.37 -6.19
N ARG A 14 -21.73 -11.34 -6.41
CA ARG A 14 -21.29 -9.94 -6.51
C ARG A 14 -20.68 -9.46 -5.20
N SER A 15 -21.31 -9.74 -4.07
CA SER A 15 -20.80 -9.39 -2.73
C SER A 15 -19.43 -10.04 -2.49
N ILE A 16 -19.29 -11.34 -2.77
CA ILE A 16 -18.02 -12.06 -2.67
C ILE A 16 -16.98 -11.48 -3.62
N HIS A 17 -17.35 -11.07 -4.83
CA HIS A 17 -16.41 -10.49 -5.78
C HIS A 17 -15.85 -9.14 -5.28
N GLN A 18 -16.74 -8.25 -4.84
CA GLN A 18 -16.42 -6.87 -4.43
C GLN A 18 -15.69 -6.81 -3.07
N ASN A 19 -16.07 -7.66 -2.12
CA ASN A 19 -15.58 -7.59 -0.73
C ASN A 19 -14.33 -8.44 -0.47
N ARG A 20 -13.40 -8.53 -1.43
CA ARG A 20 -12.13 -9.27 -1.25
C ARG A 20 -10.96 -8.33 -1.07
N ALA A 21 -10.03 -8.76 -0.23
CA ALA A 21 -8.74 -8.10 -0.13
C ALA A 21 -7.90 -8.42 -1.37
N ALA A 22 -7.19 -7.42 -1.89
CA ALA A 22 -6.35 -7.55 -3.08
C ALA A 22 -5.26 -8.64 -2.95
N ASN A 23 -4.80 -8.94 -1.74
CA ASN A 23 -3.81 -9.98 -1.47
C ASN A 23 -4.41 -11.35 -1.09
N ALA A 24 -5.74 -11.50 -1.19
CA ALA A 24 -6.47 -12.70 -0.78
C ALA A 24 -7.62 -13.02 -1.75
N LEU A 25 -7.39 -12.84 -3.05
CA LEU A 25 -8.41 -12.92 -4.10
C LEU A 25 -9.10 -14.29 -4.19
N TYR A 26 -8.37 -15.37 -3.93
CA TYR A 26 -8.91 -16.74 -3.97
C TYR A 26 -9.53 -17.21 -2.63
N TYR A 27 -9.32 -16.49 -1.52
CA TYR A 27 -9.66 -17.03 -0.19
C TYR A 27 -11.16 -17.30 -0.01
N LYS A 28 -12.02 -16.33 -0.33
CA LYS A 28 -13.47 -16.52 -0.24
C LYS A 28 -13.97 -17.57 -1.26
N PRO A 29 -13.64 -17.47 -2.57
CA PRO A 29 -14.08 -18.46 -3.55
C PRO A 29 -13.69 -19.90 -3.21
N VAL A 30 -12.45 -20.15 -2.81
CA VAL A 30 -11.98 -21.51 -2.48
C VAL A 30 -12.68 -22.03 -1.22
N CYS A 31 -12.99 -21.17 -0.26
CA CYS A 31 -13.74 -21.58 0.94
C CYS A 31 -15.19 -21.98 0.61
N VAL A 32 -15.82 -21.30 -0.36
CA VAL A 32 -17.15 -21.68 -0.87
C VAL A 32 -17.07 -23.00 -1.64
N ILE A 33 -16.10 -23.16 -2.55
CA ILE A 33 -15.90 -24.41 -3.31
C ILE A 33 -15.66 -25.59 -2.36
N ALA A 34 -14.81 -25.42 -1.34
CA ALA A 34 -14.57 -26.43 -0.32
C ALA A 34 -15.85 -26.87 0.40
N ALA A 35 -16.75 -25.94 0.71
CA ALA A 35 -18.03 -26.26 1.32
C ALA A 35 -19.00 -26.94 0.35
N ILE A 36 -19.00 -26.56 -0.93
CA ILE A 36 -19.82 -27.21 -1.96
C ILE A 36 -19.36 -28.64 -2.19
N ASP A 37 -18.07 -28.86 -2.41
CA ASP A 37 -17.52 -30.19 -2.69
C ASP A 37 -17.75 -31.15 -1.50
N LEU A 38 -17.66 -30.65 -0.27
CA LEU A 38 -18.03 -31.43 0.92
C LEU A 38 -19.53 -31.72 1.00
N ALA A 39 -20.41 -30.78 0.61
CA ALA A 39 -21.86 -31.02 0.57
C ALA A 39 -22.24 -32.05 -0.51
N ASP A 40 -21.62 -31.97 -1.69
CA ASP A 40 -21.82 -32.93 -2.79
C ASP A 40 -21.30 -34.32 -2.43
N GLY A 41 -20.19 -34.40 -1.68
CA GLY A 41 -19.68 -35.65 -1.11
C GLY A 41 -20.46 -36.17 0.11
N GLY A 42 -21.54 -35.51 0.54
CA GLY A 42 -22.33 -35.89 1.71
C GLY A 42 -21.67 -35.62 3.07
N GLY A 43 -20.56 -34.89 3.09
CA GLY A 43 -19.79 -34.52 4.29
C GLY A 43 -20.33 -33.31 5.05
N LEU A 44 -21.32 -32.58 4.50
CA LEU A 44 -21.95 -31.44 5.16
C LEU A 44 -23.48 -31.55 5.14
N VAL A 45 -24.09 -31.19 6.27
CA VAL A 45 -25.54 -31.04 6.42
C VAL A 45 -25.87 -29.57 6.54
N THR A 46 -26.87 -29.10 5.80
CA THR A 46 -27.25 -27.67 5.71
C THR A 46 -27.58 -27.03 7.07
N ASP A 47 -28.13 -27.81 7.99
CA ASP A 47 -28.47 -27.38 9.36
C ASP A 47 -27.29 -27.35 10.34
N MET A 48 -26.13 -27.89 9.95
CA MET A 48 -24.93 -27.92 10.76
C MET A 48 -23.69 -28.08 9.88
N LEU A 49 -23.13 -26.96 9.44
CA LEU A 49 -21.90 -26.94 8.68
C LEU A 49 -20.73 -27.20 9.64
N HIS A 50 -19.94 -28.24 9.35
CA HIS A 50 -18.73 -28.54 10.09
C HIS A 50 -17.58 -27.63 9.62
N SER A 51 -17.44 -26.45 10.25
CA SER A 51 -16.42 -25.45 9.92
C SER A 51 -15.00 -26.00 9.84
N GLU A 52 -14.65 -26.92 10.74
CA GLU A 52 -13.36 -27.62 10.77
C GLU A 52 -13.11 -28.42 9.47
N LEU A 53 -14.13 -29.09 8.93
CA LEU A 53 -14.01 -29.82 7.68
C LEU A 53 -13.81 -28.87 6.49
N ILE A 54 -14.57 -27.76 6.46
CA ILE A 54 -14.42 -26.72 5.42
C ILE A 54 -13.00 -26.13 5.46
N ILE A 55 -12.48 -25.81 6.65
CA ILE A 55 -11.12 -25.27 6.83
C ILE A 55 -10.08 -26.29 6.36
N ARG A 56 -10.25 -27.57 6.71
CA ARG A 56 -9.34 -28.64 6.30
C ARG A 56 -9.34 -28.84 4.78
N GLN A 57 -10.51 -28.87 4.15
CA GLN A 57 -10.65 -29.00 2.71
C GLN A 57 -10.03 -27.81 1.98
N PHE A 58 -10.29 -26.57 2.46
CA PHE A 58 -9.62 -25.37 1.98
C PHE A 58 -8.09 -25.50 2.07
N GLU A 59 -7.57 -25.98 3.19
CA GLU A 59 -6.14 -26.13 3.41
C GLU A 59 -5.53 -27.15 2.43
N GLN A 60 -6.23 -28.25 2.13
CA GLN A 60 -5.80 -29.21 1.11
C GLN A 60 -5.68 -28.55 -0.26
N TYR A 61 -6.74 -27.84 -0.67
CA TYR A 61 -6.80 -27.16 -1.97
C TYR A 61 -5.68 -26.13 -2.15
N VAL A 62 -5.51 -25.28 -1.15
CA VAL A 62 -4.56 -24.16 -1.24
C VAL A 62 -3.12 -24.60 -1.06
N ARG A 63 -2.85 -25.70 -0.35
CA ARG A 63 -1.46 -26.12 -0.04
C ARG A 63 -0.66 -26.46 -1.28
N ILE A 64 -1.31 -27.00 -2.31
CA ILE A 64 -0.66 -27.49 -3.53
C ILE A 64 -0.04 -26.32 -4.31
N VAL A 65 -0.72 -25.18 -4.36
CA VAL A 65 -0.25 -23.98 -5.11
C VAL A 65 0.35 -22.92 -4.19
N PHE A 66 -0.20 -22.73 -2.99
CA PHE A 66 0.18 -21.69 -2.03
C PHE A 66 0.40 -22.23 -0.61
N PRO A 67 1.43 -23.06 -0.37
CA PRO A 67 1.62 -23.76 0.90
C PRO A 67 1.69 -22.84 2.12
N LYS A 68 2.32 -21.66 1.99
CA LYS A 68 2.45 -20.67 3.07
C LYS A 68 1.12 -20.01 3.46
N ARG A 69 0.08 -20.13 2.63
CA ARG A 69 -1.23 -19.48 2.80
C ARG A 69 -2.35 -20.48 3.14
N ALA A 70 -2.08 -21.78 3.06
CA ALA A 70 -3.08 -22.84 3.25
C ALA A 70 -3.74 -22.83 4.64
N SER A 71 -2.97 -22.53 5.69
CA SER A 71 -3.44 -22.54 7.09
C SER A 71 -4.41 -21.40 7.45
N LYS A 72 -4.80 -20.57 6.48
CA LYS A 72 -5.61 -19.36 6.67
C LYS A 72 -7.08 -19.52 6.28
N GLY A 73 -7.57 -20.74 6.02
CA GLY A 73 -8.96 -21.01 5.62
C GLY A 73 -10.04 -20.59 6.64
N TRP A 74 -9.65 -20.38 7.90
CA TRP A 74 -10.55 -19.88 8.95
C TRP A 74 -10.92 -18.39 8.79
N TRP A 75 -10.11 -17.59 8.08
CA TRP A 75 -10.44 -16.19 7.77
C TRP A 75 -11.60 -16.03 6.79
N PRO A 76 -11.57 -16.62 5.58
CA PRO A 76 -12.64 -16.44 4.61
C PRO A 76 -13.96 -17.02 5.13
N LEU A 77 -13.92 -18.10 5.92
CA LEU A 77 -15.08 -18.64 6.61
C LEU A 77 -15.81 -17.55 7.43
N TRP A 78 -15.08 -16.75 8.22
CA TRP A 78 -15.66 -15.66 9.00
C TRP A 78 -16.24 -14.56 8.10
N PHE A 79 -15.50 -14.15 7.07
CA PHE A 79 -15.93 -13.04 6.21
C PHE A 79 -17.12 -13.38 5.31
N LEU A 80 -17.30 -14.65 4.95
CA LEU A 80 -18.46 -15.10 4.18
C LEU A 80 -19.78 -14.98 4.96
N ALA A 81 -19.74 -14.89 6.30
CA ALA A 81 -20.93 -14.53 7.08
C ALA A 81 -21.29 -13.04 6.91
N ASN A 82 -20.33 -12.15 6.66
CA ASN A 82 -20.61 -10.76 6.30
C ASN A 82 -21.18 -10.64 4.89
N ASP A 83 -20.81 -11.57 3.98
CA ASP A 83 -21.40 -11.68 2.64
C ASP A 83 -22.81 -12.32 2.67
N GLY A 84 -23.26 -12.81 3.83
CA GLY A 84 -24.60 -13.38 4.03
C GLY A 84 -24.74 -14.86 3.69
N LEU A 85 -23.66 -15.58 3.36
CA LEU A 85 -23.74 -17.00 3.03
C LEU A 85 -24.00 -17.87 4.27
N TRP A 86 -23.32 -17.55 5.37
CA TRP A 86 -23.42 -18.31 6.63
C TRP A 86 -24.10 -17.50 7.72
N ASN A 87 -24.89 -18.18 8.54
CA ASN A 87 -25.32 -17.69 9.85
C ASN A 87 -24.59 -18.46 10.95
N PHE A 88 -23.89 -17.70 11.80
CA PHE A 88 -23.27 -18.25 13.00
C PHE A 88 -24.21 -18.08 14.20
N ALA A 89 -24.26 -19.08 15.08
CA ALA A 89 -24.93 -19.00 16.36
C ALA A 89 -23.96 -19.36 17.50
N LYS A 90 -24.22 -18.79 18.69
CA LYS A 90 -23.55 -19.16 19.95
C LYS A 90 -24.61 -19.39 21.02
N LYS A 91 -24.60 -20.57 21.65
CA LYS A 91 -25.58 -21.01 22.64
C LYS A 91 -27.01 -20.89 22.12
N GLY A 92 -27.22 -21.30 20.87
CA GLY A 92 -28.51 -21.26 20.17
C GLY A 92 -28.97 -19.87 19.70
N LYS A 93 -28.21 -18.80 19.98
CA LYS A 93 -28.56 -17.43 19.54
C LYS A 93 -27.73 -17.04 18.32
N PRO A 94 -28.36 -16.56 17.22
CA PRO A 94 -27.63 -16.03 16.07
C PRO A 94 -26.71 -14.86 16.46
N LEU A 95 -25.52 -14.81 15.88
CA LEU A 95 -24.62 -13.69 16.02
C LEU A 95 -25.13 -12.51 15.18
N SER A 96 -25.14 -11.31 15.77
CA SER A 96 -25.52 -10.09 15.05
C SER A 96 -24.38 -9.60 14.12
N LYS A 97 -24.70 -8.74 13.14
CA LYS A 97 -23.69 -8.07 12.31
C LYS A 97 -22.62 -7.33 13.15
N ALA A 98 -23.02 -6.73 14.28
CA ALA A 98 -22.07 -6.07 15.18
C ALA A 98 -21.08 -7.07 15.80
N ASN A 99 -21.53 -8.28 16.12
CA ASN A 99 -20.67 -9.35 16.65
C ASN A 99 -19.68 -9.84 15.57
N LEU A 100 -20.10 -9.82 14.31
CA LEU A 100 -19.28 -10.23 13.15
C LEU A 100 -18.26 -9.16 12.72
N ALA A 101 -18.51 -7.89 13.05
CA ALA A 101 -17.63 -6.77 12.71
C ALA A 101 -16.24 -6.87 13.37
N VAL A 102 -16.14 -7.45 14.57
CA VAL A 102 -14.86 -7.63 15.25
C VAL A 102 -14.11 -8.81 14.64
N ARG A 103 -13.02 -8.54 13.92
CA ARG A 103 -12.21 -9.58 13.27
C ARG A 103 -11.49 -10.47 14.30
N PRO A 104 -11.60 -11.80 14.23
CA PRO A 104 -10.80 -12.70 15.07
C PRO A 104 -9.34 -12.75 14.58
N THR A 105 -8.40 -12.82 15.54
CA THR A 105 -6.95 -12.78 15.26
C THR A 105 -6.32 -14.16 15.08
N THR A 106 -6.98 -15.23 15.53
CA THR A 106 -6.48 -16.62 15.41
C THR A 106 -7.60 -17.60 15.04
N ARG A 107 -7.22 -18.78 14.54
CA ARG A 107 -8.15 -19.89 14.25
C ARG A 107 -8.99 -20.25 15.48
N ASN A 108 -8.35 -20.50 16.62
CA ASN A 108 -9.04 -20.88 17.86
C ASN A 108 -10.04 -19.81 18.29
N LYS A 109 -9.63 -18.54 18.29
CA LYS A 109 -10.54 -17.41 18.60
C LYS A 109 -11.71 -17.27 17.63
N THR A 110 -11.57 -17.76 16.41
CA THR A 110 -12.66 -17.76 15.42
C THR A 110 -13.67 -18.84 15.75
N LEU A 111 -13.19 -20.07 15.95
CA LEU A 111 -14.03 -21.23 16.24
C LEU A 111 -14.68 -21.16 17.63
N GLU A 112 -14.07 -20.48 18.59
CA GLU A 112 -14.67 -20.25 19.91
C GLU A 112 -15.87 -19.29 19.87
N ARG A 113 -16.01 -18.46 18.83
CA ARG A 113 -17.06 -17.42 18.78
C ARG A 113 -18.45 -17.92 18.43
N PHE A 114 -18.54 -19.09 17.81
CA PHE A 114 -19.80 -19.74 17.49
C PHE A 114 -19.74 -21.19 17.96
N ASP A 115 -20.88 -21.84 18.08
CA ASP A 115 -20.99 -23.29 18.29
C ASP A 115 -21.75 -23.97 17.15
N ARG A 116 -22.46 -23.18 16.33
CA ARG A 116 -23.16 -23.65 15.14
C ARG A 116 -22.95 -22.70 13.98
N GLN A 117 -22.66 -23.27 12.81
CA GLN A 117 -22.66 -22.59 11.51
C GLN A 117 -23.76 -23.24 10.66
N VAL A 118 -24.58 -22.44 10.00
CA VAL A 118 -25.62 -22.92 9.06
C VAL A 118 -25.61 -22.09 7.79
N ILE A 119 -26.17 -22.62 6.70
CA ILE A 119 -26.51 -21.82 5.53
C ILE A 119 -27.56 -20.78 5.92
N ALA A 120 -27.39 -19.54 5.46
CA ALA A 120 -28.39 -18.51 5.70
C ALA A 120 -29.74 -18.93 5.11
N PRO A 121 -30.87 -18.81 5.84
CA PRO A 121 -32.18 -19.34 5.44
C PRO A 121 -32.60 -18.97 4.01
N GLU A 122 -32.27 -17.77 3.56
CA GLU A 122 -32.55 -17.26 2.24
C GLU A 122 -31.90 -18.09 1.11
N TYR A 123 -30.72 -18.65 1.34
CA TYR A 123 -29.99 -19.47 0.37
C TYR A 123 -30.25 -20.97 0.50
N ARG A 124 -31.02 -21.41 1.49
CA ARG A 124 -31.18 -22.83 1.83
C ARG A 124 -31.73 -23.67 0.67
N ALA A 125 -32.79 -23.20 0.02
CA ALA A 125 -33.42 -23.92 -1.09
C ALA A 125 -32.46 -24.10 -2.29
N LEU A 126 -31.67 -23.07 -2.59
CA LEU A 126 -30.63 -23.14 -3.61
C LEU A 126 -29.50 -24.08 -3.18
N TRP A 127 -29.06 -23.99 -1.91
CA TRP A 127 -27.97 -24.80 -1.40
C TRP A 127 -28.29 -26.29 -1.37
N ASP A 128 -29.53 -26.68 -1.06
CA ASP A 128 -29.92 -28.09 -0.95
C ASP A 128 -29.94 -28.81 -2.32
N THR A 129 -29.93 -28.06 -3.43
CA THR A 129 -29.98 -28.61 -4.80
C THR A 129 -28.58 -28.67 -5.43
N ALA A 130 -28.16 -29.85 -5.89
CA ALA A 130 -26.83 -30.05 -6.49
C ALA A 130 -26.57 -29.15 -7.70
N ASP A 131 -27.56 -28.99 -8.59
CA ASP A 131 -27.43 -28.13 -9.78
C ASP A 131 -27.17 -26.66 -9.41
N HIS A 132 -27.87 -26.15 -8.38
CA HIS A 132 -27.66 -24.80 -7.90
C HIS A 132 -26.31 -24.64 -7.19
N ARG A 133 -25.82 -25.67 -6.47
CA ARG A 133 -24.45 -25.66 -5.93
C ARG A 133 -23.42 -25.65 -7.05
N LYS A 134 -23.63 -26.41 -8.13
CA LYS A 134 -22.76 -26.38 -9.32
C LYS A 134 -22.68 -24.97 -9.91
N VAL A 135 -23.80 -24.28 -10.06
CA VAL A 135 -23.82 -22.88 -10.55
C VAL A 135 -22.98 -21.96 -9.65
N LEU A 136 -23.15 -22.05 -8.33
CA LEU A 136 -22.34 -21.25 -7.40
C LEU A 136 -20.85 -21.60 -7.48
N ARG A 137 -20.52 -22.89 -7.61
CA ARG A 137 -19.14 -23.37 -7.79
C ARG A 137 -18.51 -22.80 -9.06
N ASP A 138 -19.25 -22.84 -10.17
CA ASP A 138 -18.84 -22.30 -11.47
C ASP A 138 -18.59 -20.78 -11.39
N HIS A 139 -19.45 -20.03 -10.71
CA HIS A 139 -19.22 -18.61 -10.45
C HIS A 139 -17.91 -18.38 -9.66
N MET A 140 -17.64 -19.19 -8.63
CA MET A 140 -16.42 -19.04 -7.82
C MET A 140 -15.15 -19.31 -8.65
N LEU A 141 -15.17 -20.31 -9.53
CA LEU A 141 -14.09 -20.57 -10.49
C LEU A 141 -13.91 -19.40 -11.47
N ALA A 142 -15.00 -18.92 -12.07
CA ALA A 142 -14.98 -17.81 -13.01
C ALA A 142 -14.38 -16.55 -12.39
N ILE A 143 -14.76 -16.21 -11.16
CA ILE A 143 -14.20 -15.04 -10.49
C ILE A 143 -12.69 -15.20 -10.27
N MET A 144 -12.21 -16.37 -9.85
CA MET A 144 -10.77 -16.59 -9.65
C MET A 144 -10.00 -16.55 -10.97
N ASN A 145 -10.55 -17.07 -12.06
CA ASN A 145 -9.86 -17.18 -13.35
C ASN A 145 -9.49 -15.83 -13.99
N ARG A 146 -10.15 -14.73 -13.56
CA ARG A 146 -9.81 -13.36 -13.99
C ARG A 146 -8.43 -12.90 -13.53
N TYR A 147 -7.84 -13.55 -12.53
CA TYR A 147 -6.56 -13.15 -11.96
C TYR A 147 -5.48 -14.17 -12.28
N SER A 148 -4.41 -13.71 -12.95
CA SER A 148 -3.30 -14.56 -13.39
C SER A 148 -2.70 -15.37 -12.25
N GLU A 149 -2.56 -14.76 -11.06
CA GLU A 149 -2.04 -15.44 -9.87
C GLU A 149 -2.92 -16.62 -9.42
N CYS A 150 -4.24 -16.58 -9.66
CA CYS A 150 -5.16 -17.62 -9.22
C CYS A 150 -5.30 -18.78 -10.21
N LYS A 151 -4.89 -18.59 -11.47
CA LYS A 151 -5.06 -19.58 -12.56
C LYS A 151 -4.54 -20.99 -12.23
N PRO A 152 -3.35 -21.18 -11.64
CA PRO A 152 -2.89 -22.52 -11.27
C PRO A 152 -3.83 -23.23 -10.28
N LEU A 153 -4.42 -22.48 -9.34
CA LEU A 153 -5.38 -23.03 -8.38
C LEU A 153 -6.74 -23.32 -9.02
N VAL A 154 -7.18 -22.52 -9.99
CA VAL A 154 -8.41 -22.81 -10.76
C VAL A 154 -8.28 -24.13 -11.51
N ARG A 155 -7.11 -24.39 -12.14
CA ARG A 155 -6.83 -25.66 -12.83
C ARG A 155 -6.90 -26.84 -11.88
N ALA A 156 -6.29 -26.74 -10.70
CA ALA A 156 -6.34 -27.78 -9.68
C ALA A 156 -7.78 -28.03 -9.18
N LEU A 157 -8.58 -26.97 -9.00
CA LEU A 157 -9.96 -27.05 -8.52
C LEU A 157 -10.99 -27.41 -9.60
N PHE A 158 -10.56 -27.61 -10.85
CA PHE A 158 -11.48 -27.91 -11.94
C PHE A 158 -12.13 -29.28 -11.76
N ASP A 159 -11.35 -30.27 -11.32
CA ASP A 159 -11.82 -31.58 -10.88
C ASP A 159 -11.24 -31.89 -9.49
N PRO A 160 -12.06 -31.88 -8.42
CA PRO A 160 -11.57 -32.13 -7.07
C PRO A 160 -11.02 -33.54 -6.86
N ASN A 161 -11.34 -34.52 -7.74
CA ASN A 161 -10.90 -35.91 -7.58
C ASN A 161 -9.44 -36.13 -7.99
N VAL A 162 -8.86 -35.23 -8.80
CA VAL A 162 -7.48 -35.32 -9.30
C VAL A 162 -6.64 -34.14 -8.82
N ILE A 163 -7.07 -33.48 -7.73
CA ILE A 163 -6.40 -32.27 -7.24
C ILE A 163 -4.93 -32.52 -6.88
N ASP A 164 -4.61 -33.70 -6.34
CA ASP A 164 -3.24 -34.09 -5.95
C ASP A 164 -2.39 -34.61 -7.12
N GLU A 165 -2.91 -34.56 -8.36
CA GLU A 165 -2.26 -35.09 -9.57
C GLU A 165 -2.09 -33.98 -10.64
N PRO A 166 -1.08 -33.09 -10.51
CA PRO A 166 -0.89 -31.92 -11.39
C PRO A 166 -0.81 -32.22 -12.88
N GLU A 167 -0.34 -33.40 -13.24
CA GLU A 167 -0.26 -33.93 -14.60
C GLU A 167 -1.63 -34.24 -15.22
N LYS A 168 -2.66 -34.44 -14.39
CA LYS A 168 -4.06 -34.66 -14.82
C LYS A 168 -4.88 -33.38 -14.87
N TRP A 169 -4.34 -32.25 -14.42
CA TRP A 169 -5.08 -30.99 -14.46
C TRP A 169 -5.30 -30.52 -15.90
N PRO A 170 -6.48 -29.95 -16.20
CA PRO A 170 -6.77 -29.43 -17.53
C PRO A 170 -5.76 -28.34 -17.94
N GLY A 171 -5.59 -28.16 -19.25
CA GLY A 171 -4.83 -27.05 -19.80
C GLY A 171 -5.49 -25.71 -19.48
N GLN A 172 -4.73 -24.60 -19.48
CA GLN A 172 -5.32 -23.28 -19.24
C GLN A 172 -6.37 -22.91 -20.31
N ASP A 173 -6.13 -23.29 -21.57
CA ASP A 173 -7.05 -23.02 -22.68
C ASP A 173 -8.39 -23.76 -22.54
N GLU A 174 -8.34 -24.98 -21.97
CA GLU A 174 -9.53 -25.78 -21.67
C GLU A 174 -10.36 -25.12 -20.56
N VAL A 175 -9.70 -24.68 -19.47
CA VAL A 175 -10.34 -23.92 -18.40
C VAL A 175 -10.92 -22.60 -18.93
N ASP A 176 -10.15 -21.84 -19.70
CA ASP A 176 -10.61 -20.57 -20.29
C ASP A 176 -11.76 -20.80 -21.30
N GLY A 177 -11.78 -21.93 -22.00
CA GLY A 177 -12.89 -22.37 -22.86
C GLY A 177 -14.16 -22.68 -22.07
N TYR A 178 -14.03 -23.46 -20.98
CA TYR A 178 -15.15 -23.76 -20.09
C TYR A 178 -15.71 -22.49 -19.45
N ILE A 179 -14.86 -21.63 -18.87
CA ILE A 179 -15.32 -20.40 -18.22
C ILE A 179 -16.03 -19.47 -19.22
N ARG A 180 -15.52 -19.34 -20.45
CA ARG A 180 -16.23 -18.58 -21.51
C ARG A 180 -17.58 -19.19 -21.89
N SER A 181 -17.74 -20.50 -21.76
CA SER A 181 -19.06 -21.13 -22.01
C SER A 181 -20.10 -20.78 -20.94
N LEU A 182 -19.65 -20.31 -19.77
CA LEU A 182 -20.52 -19.78 -18.71
C LEU A 182 -20.99 -18.34 -19.00
N ASP A 183 -20.34 -17.61 -19.93
CA ASP A 183 -20.53 -16.16 -20.20
C ASP A 183 -21.93 -15.76 -20.73
N GLY A 184 -22.87 -16.70 -20.87
CA GLY A 184 -24.31 -16.37 -20.91
C GLY A 184 -24.81 -15.60 -19.66
N GLN A 185 -23.93 -15.43 -18.66
CA GLN A 185 -24.12 -14.74 -17.40
C GLN A 185 -23.30 -13.43 -17.25
N GLY A 186 -22.73 -12.86 -18.33
CA GLY A 186 -21.83 -11.68 -18.28
C GLY A 186 -22.30 -10.47 -17.45
N ASP A 187 -23.62 -10.32 -17.25
CA ASP A 187 -24.21 -9.29 -16.38
C ASP A 187 -23.79 -9.39 -14.88
N LEU A 188 -23.23 -10.53 -14.47
CA LEU A 188 -22.67 -10.74 -13.12
C LEU A 188 -21.43 -9.89 -12.85
N PHE A 189 -20.62 -9.60 -13.88
CA PHE A 189 -19.28 -9.05 -13.73
C PHE A 189 -18.98 -7.82 -14.59
N ASP A 190 -19.80 -7.54 -15.61
CA ASP A 190 -19.57 -6.44 -16.57
C ASP A 190 -20.25 -5.11 -16.17
N LYS A 191 -21.09 -5.11 -15.14
CA LYS A 191 -21.82 -3.89 -14.73
C LYS A 191 -21.00 -2.82 -14.00
N ASP A 192 -19.72 -3.05 -13.74
CA ASP A 192 -18.86 -2.14 -12.97
C ASP A 192 -17.70 -1.49 -13.76
N GLU A 193 -17.55 -1.72 -15.06
CA GLU A 193 -16.83 -0.74 -15.90
C GLU A 193 -17.83 0.33 -16.35
N PRO A 194 -17.76 1.57 -15.83
CA PRO A 194 -18.66 2.62 -16.25
C PRO A 194 -18.41 2.89 -17.73
N ASP A 195 -19.34 2.41 -18.54
CA ASP A 195 -19.48 2.68 -19.96
C ASP A 195 -19.36 4.20 -20.18
N SER A 196 -18.16 4.63 -20.64
CA SER A 196 -17.65 6.01 -20.62
C SER A 196 -18.45 7.01 -21.45
N LYS A 197 -19.54 6.56 -22.08
CA LYS A 197 -20.34 7.35 -23.01
C LYS A 197 -21.76 7.66 -22.53
N LYS A 198 -22.20 7.14 -21.37
CA LYS A 198 -23.55 7.43 -20.83
C LYS A 198 -23.61 8.01 -19.42
N SER A 199 -22.51 8.57 -18.87
CA SER A 199 -22.54 9.28 -17.59
C SER A 199 -23.07 10.73 -17.69
N LYS A 200 -24.26 10.93 -18.27
CA LYS A 200 -25.00 12.17 -18.01
C LYS A 200 -25.72 12.02 -16.68
N GLY A 201 -25.04 12.43 -15.61
CA GLY A 201 -25.66 12.66 -14.31
C GLY A 201 -25.22 11.74 -13.19
N ARG A 202 -23.91 11.64 -12.91
CA ARG A 202 -23.52 11.42 -11.50
C ARG A 202 -23.97 12.66 -10.74
N SER A 203 -25.06 12.53 -9.98
CA SER A 203 -25.65 13.66 -9.28
C SER A 203 -24.64 14.26 -8.30
N ALA A 204 -24.72 15.57 -8.09
CA ALA A 204 -24.02 16.29 -7.03
C ALA A 204 -24.05 15.56 -5.68
N ALA A 205 -25.13 14.82 -5.40
CA ALA A 205 -25.29 14.03 -4.19
C ALA A 205 -24.37 12.81 -4.14
N ALA A 206 -24.10 12.14 -5.26
CA ALA A 206 -23.18 11.01 -5.33
C ALA A 206 -21.72 11.45 -5.10
N VAL A 207 -21.30 12.57 -5.69
CA VAL A 207 -19.96 13.16 -5.46
C VAL A 207 -19.81 13.59 -4.01
N ARG A 208 -20.83 14.25 -3.44
CA ARG A 208 -20.85 14.60 -2.00
C ARG A 208 -20.79 13.36 -1.13
N LYS A 209 -21.55 12.32 -1.44
CA LYS A 209 -21.56 11.06 -0.70
C LYS A 209 -20.18 10.41 -0.73
N ALA A 210 -19.58 10.25 -1.91
CA ALA A 210 -18.22 9.72 -2.05
C ALA A 210 -17.17 10.56 -1.30
N LEU A 211 -17.28 11.89 -1.29
CA LEU A 211 -16.39 12.78 -0.54
C LEU A 211 -16.58 12.72 0.98
N THR A 212 -17.81 12.48 1.42
CA THR A 212 -18.14 12.34 2.84
C THR A 212 -17.74 10.94 3.34
N GLU A 213 -17.83 9.93 2.48
CA GLU A 213 -17.44 8.53 2.72
C GLU A 213 -15.94 8.28 2.51
N PHE A 214 -15.22 9.16 1.77
CA PHE A 214 -13.77 9.09 1.67
C PHE A 214 -13.15 9.52 3.01
N GLU A 215 -13.00 8.51 3.86
CA GLU A 215 -12.27 8.63 5.11
C GLU A 215 -10.79 8.76 4.80
N VAL A 216 -10.21 9.92 5.08
CA VAL A 216 -8.76 10.15 4.98
C VAL A 216 -7.99 9.17 5.88
N SER A 217 -8.61 8.72 6.97
CA SER A 217 -8.15 7.66 7.86
C SER A 217 -8.06 6.27 7.22
N SER A 218 -8.70 6.06 6.06
CA SER A 218 -8.60 4.81 5.29
C SER A 218 -7.31 4.70 4.47
N LEU A 219 -6.59 5.81 4.28
CA LEU A 219 -5.24 5.77 3.72
C LEU A 219 -4.28 5.12 4.73
N PRO A 220 -3.28 4.35 4.28
CA PRO A 220 -2.28 3.79 5.18
C PRO A 220 -1.72 4.88 6.10
N PRO A 221 -1.55 4.59 7.41
CA PRO A 221 -0.85 5.52 8.30
C PRO A 221 0.56 5.74 7.76
N ALA A 222 1.11 6.94 8.02
CA ALA A 222 2.49 7.22 7.69
C ALA A 222 3.38 6.22 8.44
N SER A 223 4.34 5.65 7.72
CA SER A 223 5.35 4.80 8.35
C SER A 223 6.18 5.63 9.32
N ALA A 224 6.56 5.01 10.44
CA ALA A 224 7.41 5.64 11.46
C ALA A 224 8.83 5.98 10.95
N VAL A 225 9.19 5.50 9.75
CA VAL A 225 10.53 5.57 9.19
C VAL A 225 10.72 6.74 8.21
N GLY A 226 9.62 7.28 7.66
CA GLY A 226 9.66 8.45 6.77
C GLY A 226 9.18 9.72 7.48
N PRO A 227 9.54 10.93 6.99
CA PRO A 227 9.03 12.17 7.53
C PRO A 227 7.51 12.15 7.44
N ILE A 228 6.86 12.49 8.55
CA ILE A 228 5.44 12.82 8.52
C ILE A 228 5.37 14.16 7.81
N LEU A 229 4.66 14.27 6.69
CA LEU A 229 4.43 15.59 6.10
C LEU A 229 3.14 16.16 6.70
N GLU A 230 3.25 17.34 7.30
CA GLU A 230 2.11 18.13 7.74
C GLU A 230 1.31 18.62 6.55
N VAL A 231 -0.01 18.50 6.68
CA VAL A 231 -0.96 18.81 5.63
C VAL A 231 -1.70 20.10 5.99
N THR A 232 -1.20 21.23 5.51
CA THR A 232 -1.67 22.57 5.89
C THR A 232 -2.66 23.19 4.89
N GLY A 233 -2.89 22.55 3.74
CA GLY A 233 -3.68 23.09 2.62
C GLY A 233 -2.84 23.81 1.55
N VAL A 234 -1.73 24.45 1.91
CA VAL A 234 -0.91 25.21 0.95
C VAL A 234 0.10 24.35 0.21
N ALA A 235 0.86 23.51 0.90
CA ALA A 235 1.73 22.47 0.33
C ALA A 235 2.13 21.58 1.51
N PRO A 236 2.22 20.25 1.34
CA PRO A 236 2.76 19.40 2.39
C PRO A 236 4.15 19.90 2.76
N ILE A 237 4.30 20.21 4.05
CA ILE A 237 5.58 20.58 4.65
C ILE A 237 6.06 19.33 5.34
N ALA A 238 7.29 18.89 5.08
CA ALA A 238 7.91 17.90 5.95
C ALA A 238 7.80 18.43 7.38
N ALA A 239 7.19 17.67 8.28
CA ALA A 239 7.23 17.97 9.70
C ALA A 239 8.68 17.76 10.14
N SER A 240 9.55 18.71 9.79
CA SER A 240 10.94 18.75 10.19
C SER A 240 11.04 19.07 11.69
N ALA A 241 9.99 19.66 12.25
CA ALA A 241 9.91 19.97 13.65
C ALA A 241 9.04 18.95 14.39
N LEU A 242 9.69 18.05 15.13
CA LEU A 242 9.21 17.89 16.51
C LEU A 242 9.07 19.33 17.05
N PRO A 243 7.86 19.77 17.47
CA PRO A 243 7.68 21.14 17.94
C PRO A 243 8.71 21.42 19.04
N HIS A 244 9.57 22.39 18.80
CA HIS A 244 10.71 22.76 19.65
C HIS A 244 11.51 21.56 20.19
N ARG A 245 12.31 20.97 19.31
CA ARG A 245 13.31 20.01 19.74
C ARG A 245 14.30 20.68 20.71
N GLU A 246 14.27 20.30 21.98
CA GLU A 246 15.31 20.72 22.93
C GLU A 246 16.64 20.11 22.52
N VAL A 247 17.55 20.95 22.03
CA VAL A 247 18.92 20.55 21.68
C VAL A 247 19.82 20.81 22.89
N THR A 248 20.41 19.75 23.42
CA THR A 248 21.36 19.83 24.53
C THR A 248 22.68 20.47 24.08
N LYS A 249 23.43 21.08 25.01
CA LYS A 249 24.79 21.60 24.72
C LYS A 249 25.71 20.53 24.13
N LEU A 250 25.56 19.28 24.55
CA LEU A 250 26.31 18.15 24.02
C LEU A 250 25.97 17.91 22.54
N GLN A 251 24.69 17.87 22.18
CA GLN A 251 24.27 17.71 20.78
C GLN A 251 24.78 18.85 19.90
N VAL A 252 24.75 20.10 20.38
CA VAL A 252 25.33 21.25 19.65
C VAL A 252 26.83 21.03 19.39
N ALA A 253 27.58 20.61 20.42
CA ALA A 253 29.01 20.34 20.28
C ALA A 253 29.30 19.20 19.29
N LEU A 254 28.56 18.09 19.37
CA LEU A 254 28.69 16.95 18.47
C LEU A 254 28.34 17.30 17.02
N TYR A 255 27.31 18.11 16.82
CA TYR A 255 26.87 18.60 15.51
C TYR A 255 27.91 19.52 14.86
N MET A 256 28.44 20.48 15.64
CA MET A 256 29.50 21.38 15.16
C MET A 256 30.79 20.62 14.85
N ALA A 257 31.16 19.63 15.68
CA ALA A 257 32.30 18.76 15.42
C ALA A 257 32.11 17.95 14.12
N LEU A 258 30.91 17.40 13.88
CA LEU A 258 30.58 16.70 12.65
C LEU A 258 30.77 17.62 11.42
N HIS A 259 30.25 18.85 11.47
CA HIS A 259 30.41 19.83 10.40
C HIS A 259 31.88 20.12 10.08
N GLN A 260 32.68 20.40 11.11
CA GLN A 260 34.11 20.73 10.95
C GLN A 260 34.92 19.56 10.37
N LYS A 261 34.67 18.33 10.84
CA LYS A 261 35.32 17.13 10.30
C LYS A 261 34.95 16.91 8.82
N CYS A 262 33.69 17.14 8.45
CA CYS A 262 33.26 17.06 7.04
C CYS A 262 33.95 18.11 6.16
N LEU A 263 34.09 19.36 6.63
CA LEU A 263 34.83 20.40 5.90
C LEU A 263 36.29 20.02 5.68
N LEU A 264 36.96 19.51 6.72
CA LEU A 264 38.36 19.09 6.64
C LEU A 264 38.54 17.95 5.63
N LEU A 265 37.71 16.91 5.70
CA LEU A 265 37.76 15.80 4.77
C LEU A 265 37.44 16.27 3.33
N ASN A 266 36.45 17.14 3.15
CA ASN A 266 36.09 17.68 1.84
C ASN A 266 37.22 18.50 1.20
N GLN A 267 37.95 19.30 1.99
CA GLN A 267 39.11 20.07 1.52
C GLN A 267 40.28 19.17 1.08
N LEU A 268 40.50 18.05 1.77
CA LEU A 268 41.52 17.09 1.36
C LEU A 268 41.06 16.32 0.12
N ALA A 269 39.81 15.86 0.14
CA ALA A 269 39.20 15.14 -0.97
C ALA A 269 39.25 15.98 -2.25
N SER A 270 39.02 17.29 -2.20
CA SER A 270 38.95 18.18 -3.39
C SER A 270 40.24 18.20 -4.23
N ASN A 271 41.36 17.74 -3.66
CA ASN A 271 42.67 17.68 -4.33
C ASN A 271 43.04 16.26 -4.81
N SER A 272 42.11 15.31 -4.78
CA SER A 272 42.36 13.91 -5.12
C SER A 272 41.24 13.30 -5.95
N ASN A 273 41.58 12.84 -7.16
CA ASN A 273 40.65 12.08 -8.01
C ASN A 273 40.22 10.76 -7.37
N ARG A 274 41.01 10.19 -6.46
CA ARG A 274 40.66 8.96 -5.72
C ARG A 274 39.48 9.17 -4.77
N ALA A 275 39.28 10.40 -4.31
CA ALA A 275 38.25 10.75 -3.35
C ALA A 275 36.98 11.33 -4.00
N ALA A 276 36.87 11.31 -5.33
CA ALA A 276 35.76 11.94 -6.04
C ALA A 276 34.38 11.37 -5.65
N HIS A 277 34.33 10.08 -5.30
CA HIS A 277 33.11 9.40 -4.85
C HIS A 277 32.61 9.91 -3.48
N LEU A 278 33.44 10.61 -2.69
CA LEU A 278 33.05 11.18 -1.39
C LEU A 278 32.28 12.50 -1.54
N TYR A 279 32.51 13.27 -2.60
CA TYR A 279 31.98 14.64 -2.73
C TYR A 279 30.46 14.75 -2.60
N PRO A 280 29.64 13.89 -3.22
CA PRO A 280 28.19 14.04 -3.12
C PRO A 280 27.69 13.93 -1.68
N ALA A 281 28.19 12.94 -0.93
CA ALA A 281 27.78 12.72 0.46
C ALA A 281 28.32 13.81 1.40
N LEU A 282 29.58 14.23 1.22
CA LEU A 282 30.18 15.29 2.02
C LEU A 282 29.51 16.65 1.77
N GLY A 283 29.27 17.00 0.51
CA GLY A 283 28.59 18.24 0.15
C GLY A 283 27.18 18.33 0.75
N GLN A 284 26.42 17.23 0.69
CA GLN A 284 25.10 17.13 1.31
C GLN A 284 25.17 17.26 2.84
N MET A 285 26.12 16.55 3.49
CA MET A 285 26.31 16.63 4.94
C MET A 285 26.69 18.03 5.39
N ILE A 286 27.62 18.69 4.67
CA ILE A 286 28.04 20.06 4.95
C ILE A 286 26.85 21.01 4.82
N ALA A 287 26.09 20.94 3.73
CA ALA A 287 24.90 21.77 3.53
C ALA A 287 23.84 21.55 4.61
N ALA A 288 23.60 20.29 5.00
CA ALA A 288 22.65 19.95 6.06
C ALA A 288 23.11 20.43 7.45
N THR A 289 24.42 20.53 7.68
CA THR A 289 25.00 20.95 8.96
C THR A 289 25.34 22.44 9.06
N GLN A 290 25.09 23.23 8.01
CA GLN A 290 25.28 24.69 7.99
C GLN A 290 24.21 25.47 8.78
N VAL A 291 23.02 24.88 8.94
CA VAL A 291 21.95 25.49 9.73
C VAL A 291 22.18 25.25 11.23
N ALA A 292 21.59 26.09 12.07
CA ALA A 292 21.64 25.88 13.51
C ALA A 292 21.00 24.51 13.86
N PRO A 293 21.56 23.74 14.81
CA PRO A 293 21.14 22.37 15.07
C PRO A 293 19.66 22.24 15.46
N GLU A 294 19.09 23.25 16.12
CA GLU A 294 17.66 23.34 16.45
C GLU A 294 16.73 23.46 15.24
N ASN A 295 17.26 23.94 14.11
CA ASN A 295 16.55 24.09 12.85
C ASN A 295 16.98 23.03 11.81
N SER A 296 17.88 22.12 12.20
CA SER A 296 18.43 21.12 11.31
C SER A 296 17.43 19.99 11.06
N ASN A 297 17.34 19.56 9.80
CA ASN A 297 16.46 18.46 9.43
C ASN A 297 17.22 17.13 9.55
N GLY A 298 16.86 16.32 10.54
CA GLY A 298 17.55 15.05 10.82
C GLY A 298 17.60 14.08 9.63
N TYR A 299 16.61 14.10 8.71
CA TYR A 299 16.63 13.27 7.50
C TYR A 299 17.72 13.70 6.51
N LEU A 300 17.97 15.01 6.39
CA LEU A 300 19.02 15.58 5.53
C LEU A 300 20.43 15.31 6.07
N ILE A 301 20.57 14.99 7.36
CA ILE A 301 21.83 14.59 8.00
C ILE A 301 22.01 13.07 7.92
N TRP A 302 20.95 12.32 8.26
CA TRP A 302 20.98 10.86 8.31
C TRP A 302 21.29 10.22 6.95
N SER A 303 20.68 10.73 5.87
CA SER A 303 20.88 10.20 4.52
C SER A 303 22.35 10.25 4.05
N PRO A 304 23.03 11.40 4.05
CA PRO A 304 24.45 11.46 3.71
C PRO A 304 25.33 10.76 4.75
N GLY A 305 24.96 10.76 6.04
CA GLY A 305 25.70 10.04 7.08
C GLY A 305 25.77 8.53 6.83
N ASN A 306 24.66 7.91 6.44
CA ASN A 306 24.65 6.52 6.00
C ASN A 306 25.39 6.28 4.68
N SER A 307 25.40 7.26 3.79
CA SER A 307 26.24 7.17 2.59
C SER A 307 27.72 7.10 2.95
N LEU A 308 28.18 7.93 3.90
CA LEU A 308 29.54 7.90 4.40
C LEU A 308 29.88 6.58 5.13
N ARG A 309 28.96 6.02 5.93
CA ARG A 309 29.13 4.68 6.55
C ARG A 309 29.40 3.61 5.48
N ARG A 310 28.61 3.59 4.40
CA ARG A 310 28.78 2.62 3.31
C ARG A 310 30.07 2.82 2.52
N LEU A 311 30.47 4.06 2.29
CA LEU A 311 31.73 4.37 1.61
C LEU A 311 32.93 3.92 2.46
N LEU A 312 32.90 4.13 3.78
CA LEU A 312 33.91 3.60 4.68
C LEU A 312 33.94 2.06 4.67
N ALA A 313 32.79 1.41 4.71
CA ALA A 313 32.72 -0.05 4.66
C ALA A 313 33.24 -0.61 3.32
N ALA A 314 32.98 0.07 2.21
CA ALA A 314 33.52 -0.30 0.90
C ALA A 314 35.05 -0.13 0.85
N GLU A 315 35.58 0.98 1.35
CA GLU A 315 37.03 1.23 1.44
C GLU A 315 37.74 0.18 2.31
N LEU A 316 37.16 -0.19 3.46
CA LEU A 316 37.72 -1.23 4.32
C LEU A 316 37.76 -2.59 3.62
N ARG A 317 36.70 -2.97 2.89
CA ARG A 317 36.71 -4.21 2.10
C ARG A 317 37.73 -4.19 0.97
N GLY A 318 37.81 -3.09 0.22
CA GLY A 318 38.78 -2.97 -0.87
C GLY A 318 40.23 -3.08 -0.38
N ARG A 319 40.52 -2.70 0.87
CA ARG A 319 41.84 -2.90 1.49
C ARG A 319 42.15 -4.35 1.87
N ASP A 320 41.10 -5.14 2.15
CA ASP A 320 41.23 -6.57 2.40
C ASP A 320 41.33 -7.38 1.09
N GLU A 321 40.99 -6.78 -0.05
CA GLU A 321 41.07 -7.37 -1.38
C GLU A 321 42.49 -7.27 -1.96
N ALA A 322 42.93 -8.33 -2.66
CA ALA A 322 44.28 -8.36 -3.26
C ALA A 322 44.42 -7.42 -4.46
N ASP A 323 43.31 -7.14 -5.15
CA ASP A 323 43.23 -6.28 -6.33
C ASP A 323 41.86 -5.57 -6.34
N PRO A 324 41.71 -4.44 -5.61
CA PRO A 324 40.45 -3.72 -5.52
C PRO A 324 40.09 -3.06 -6.86
N ASP A 325 38.83 -3.18 -7.26
CA ASP A 325 38.29 -2.61 -8.51
C ASP A 325 38.38 -1.06 -8.54
N ASP A 326 38.30 -0.41 -7.37
CA ASP A 326 38.32 1.04 -7.22
C ASP A 326 39.61 1.54 -6.55
N PRO A 327 40.13 2.72 -6.93
CA PRO A 327 41.33 3.29 -6.30
C PRO A 327 41.06 3.66 -4.85
N LEU A 328 41.78 2.99 -3.94
CA LEU A 328 41.70 3.21 -2.49
C LEU A 328 42.09 4.64 -2.08
N LEU A 329 41.45 5.12 -1.02
CA LEU A 329 41.79 6.39 -0.37
C LEU A 329 43.22 6.34 0.21
N THR A 330 43.86 7.49 0.34
CA THR A 330 45.11 7.57 1.12
C THR A 330 44.82 7.28 2.59
N ASP A 331 45.80 6.75 3.34
CA ASP A 331 45.60 6.40 4.75
C ASP A 331 45.06 7.58 5.57
N ARG A 332 45.60 8.78 5.34
CA ARG A 332 45.10 10.01 5.98
C ARG A 332 43.63 10.33 5.64
N MET A 333 43.20 10.10 4.40
CA MET A 333 41.80 10.33 4.00
C MET A 333 40.87 9.28 4.58
N GLN A 334 41.31 8.02 4.62
CA GLN A 334 40.58 6.92 5.23
C GLN A 334 40.39 7.16 6.75
N GLU A 335 41.45 7.55 7.46
CA GLU A 335 41.39 7.89 8.88
C GLU A 335 40.37 9.01 9.15
N LEU A 336 40.38 10.06 8.33
CA LEU A 336 39.41 11.16 8.44
C LEU A 336 37.98 10.73 8.09
N LEU A 337 37.80 9.85 7.11
CA LEU A 337 36.49 9.28 6.81
C LEU A 337 35.98 8.44 7.98
N ALA A 338 36.84 7.62 8.59
CA ALA A 338 36.51 6.86 9.80
C ALA A 338 36.11 7.79 10.96
N ASP A 339 36.87 8.86 11.18
CA ASP A 339 36.60 9.86 12.23
C ASP A 339 35.29 10.64 11.99
N VAL A 340 34.96 10.97 10.74
CA VAL A 340 33.66 11.57 10.36
C VAL A 340 32.51 10.60 10.65
N VAL A 341 32.67 9.33 10.25
CA VAL A 341 31.63 8.30 10.46
C VAL A 341 31.44 8.03 11.96
N GLU A 342 32.51 7.94 12.73
CA GLU A 342 32.44 7.81 14.19
C GLU A 342 31.71 9.00 14.82
N GLN A 343 32.07 10.23 14.43
CA GLN A 343 31.40 11.44 14.92
C GLN A 343 29.89 11.45 14.58
N PHE A 344 29.53 11.03 13.37
CA PHE A 344 28.14 10.88 12.95
C PHE A 344 27.42 9.83 13.80
N ASN A 345 28.05 8.68 14.08
CA ASN A 345 27.46 7.63 14.91
C ASN A 345 27.20 8.12 16.34
N VAL A 346 28.15 8.84 16.94
CA VAL A 346 27.95 9.42 18.28
C VAL A 346 26.81 10.43 18.26
N TYR A 347 26.78 11.36 17.29
CA TYR A 347 25.69 12.30 17.13
C TYR A 347 24.33 11.61 16.96
N ALA A 348 24.27 10.61 16.07
CA ALA A 348 23.09 9.80 15.78
C ALA A 348 22.47 9.17 17.03
N THR A 349 23.29 8.67 17.96
CA THR A 349 22.78 8.10 19.22
C THR A 349 22.19 9.13 20.18
N THR A 350 22.68 10.37 20.14
CA THR A 350 22.16 11.45 20.98
C THR A 350 20.93 12.11 20.36
N ASP A 351 20.78 12.01 19.05
CA ASP A 351 19.73 12.62 18.28
C ASP A 351 18.51 11.69 18.21
N GLY A 352 17.44 11.97 18.97
CA GLY A 352 16.24 11.12 19.04
C GLY A 352 15.62 10.74 17.69
N LEU A 353 15.56 11.65 16.71
CA LEU A 353 15.03 11.31 15.37
C LEU A 353 15.99 10.38 14.63
N ILE A 354 17.27 10.74 14.57
CA ILE A 354 18.28 9.92 13.88
C ILE A 354 18.40 8.54 14.55
N ALA A 355 18.35 8.46 15.87
CA ALA A 355 18.32 7.21 16.62
C ALA A 355 17.12 6.33 16.25
N LEU A 356 15.93 6.92 16.09
CA LEU A 356 14.75 6.20 15.61
C LEU A 356 14.95 5.67 14.19
N LEU A 357 15.56 6.45 13.30
CA LEU A 357 15.88 6.01 11.93
C LEU A 357 16.88 4.86 11.91
N ASP A 358 17.90 4.90 12.77
CA ASP A 358 18.87 3.81 12.93
C ASP A 358 18.24 2.55 13.57
N GLN A 359 17.22 2.72 14.42
CA GLN A 359 16.47 1.62 15.05
C GLN A 359 15.42 0.99 14.13
N ALA A 360 14.94 1.71 13.11
CA ALA A 360 13.96 1.26 12.12
C ALA A 360 14.50 0.19 11.14
N LYS A 361 15.34 -0.72 11.65
CA LYS A 361 16.06 -1.74 10.91
C LYS A 361 15.09 -2.64 10.15
N THR A 362 15.14 -2.55 8.83
CA THR A 362 14.48 -3.51 7.94
C THR A 362 15.37 -4.74 7.79
N GLY A 363 14.81 -5.93 7.96
CA GLY A 363 15.57 -7.18 7.87
C GLY A 363 16.10 -7.45 6.44
N PRO A 364 17.10 -8.34 6.29
CA PRO A 364 17.77 -8.62 4.99
C PRO A 364 16.84 -9.15 3.88
N ALA A 365 15.66 -9.68 4.24
CA ALA A 365 14.78 -10.40 3.32
C ALA A 365 13.82 -9.50 2.50
N ILE A 366 13.99 -8.17 2.50
CA ILE A 366 12.98 -7.25 1.96
C ILE A 366 13.42 -6.54 0.68
N ARG A 367 14.71 -6.62 0.28
CA ARG A 367 15.22 -5.86 -0.87
C ARG A 367 14.48 -6.12 -2.19
N SER A 368 14.19 -7.39 -2.51
CA SER A 368 13.43 -7.75 -3.72
C SER A 368 12.02 -7.18 -3.73
N ASN A 369 11.42 -6.96 -2.55
CA ASN A 369 10.07 -6.41 -2.41
C ASN A 369 10.05 -4.89 -2.57
N PHE A 370 11.21 -4.23 -2.54
CA PHE A 370 11.33 -2.77 -2.62
C PHE A 370 11.88 -2.27 -3.95
N SER A 371 12.42 -3.11 -4.83
CA SER A 371 12.92 -2.64 -6.14
C SER A 371 11.82 -1.98 -6.97
N GLY A 372 10.68 -2.65 -7.17
CA GLY A 372 9.55 -2.08 -7.92
C GLY A 372 9.01 -0.79 -7.29
N PRO A 373 8.73 -0.76 -5.98
CA PRO A 373 8.33 0.47 -5.29
C PRO A 373 9.35 1.61 -5.38
N LEU A 374 10.66 1.32 -5.31
CA LEU A 374 11.71 2.33 -5.41
C LEU A 374 11.75 2.95 -6.81
N ASP A 375 11.63 2.14 -7.86
CA ASP A 375 11.62 2.62 -9.24
C ASP A 375 10.39 3.51 -9.50
N ALA A 376 9.22 3.07 -9.04
CA ALA A 376 7.98 3.86 -9.08
C ALA A 376 8.10 5.18 -8.27
N GLY A 377 8.77 5.13 -7.12
CA GLY A 377 9.04 6.32 -6.32
C GLY A 377 10.04 7.27 -6.96
N ASN A 378 11.03 6.77 -7.70
CA ASN A 378 11.94 7.59 -8.50
C ASN A 378 11.19 8.36 -9.60
N ASP A 379 10.24 7.70 -10.26
CA ASP A 379 9.35 8.34 -11.22
C ASP A 379 8.53 9.46 -10.58
N LEU A 380 8.02 9.23 -9.36
CA LEU A 380 7.29 10.23 -8.59
C LEU A 380 8.16 11.45 -8.30
N VAL A 381 9.41 11.24 -7.87
CA VAL A 381 10.36 12.34 -7.63
C VAL A 381 10.63 13.14 -8.91
N GLY A 382 10.87 12.46 -10.03
CA GLY A 382 11.08 13.11 -11.32
C GLY A 382 9.89 13.95 -11.78
N ALA A 383 8.67 13.49 -11.50
CA ALA A 383 7.44 14.22 -11.78
C ALA A 383 7.26 15.43 -10.83
N LEU A 384 7.50 15.26 -9.52
CA LEU A 384 7.41 16.33 -8.53
C LEU A 384 8.39 17.47 -8.76
N ARG A 385 9.59 17.18 -9.28
CA ARG A 385 10.56 18.21 -9.69
C ARG A 385 10.01 19.17 -10.75
N LYS A 386 9.10 18.70 -11.60
CA LYS A 386 8.44 19.50 -12.65
C LYS A 386 7.20 20.25 -12.14
N ALA A 387 6.83 20.04 -10.87
CA ALA A 387 5.62 20.58 -10.23
C ALA A 387 5.97 21.15 -8.83
N PRO A 388 6.77 22.24 -8.76
CA PRO A 388 7.26 22.80 -7.50
C PRO A 388 6.18 23.40 -6.59
N ASP A 389 4.94 23.49 -7.06
CA ASP A 389 3.76 23.95 -6.34
C ASP A 389 3.07 22.84 -5.51
N ILE A 390 3.44 21.58 -5.71
CA ILE A 390 2.84 20.44 -5.01
C ILE A 390 3.44 20.26 -3.61
N LEU A 391 4.77 20.36 -3.48
CA LEU A 391 5.53 20.19 -2.24
C LEU A 391 6.41 21.41 -1.98
N THR A 392 6.80 21.65 -0.74
CA THR A 392 7.84 22.64 -0.45
C THR A 392 9.20 22.22 -1.03
N GLU A 393 10.07 23.19 -1.28
CA GLU A 393 11.44 22.93 -1.75
C GLU A 393 12.23 22.03 -0.78
N GLU A 394 12.08 22.24 0.53
CA GLU A 394 12.71 21.39 1.54
C GLU A 394 12.24 19.93 1.46
N THR A 395 10.92 19.71 1.39
CA THR A 395 10.35 18.36 1.28
C THR A 395 10.83 17.66 0.01
N THR A 396 10.88 18.39 -1.09
CA THR A 396 11.39 17.89 -2.37
C THR A 396 12.86 17.47 -2.24
N ARG A 397 13.70 18.29 -1.59
CA ARG A 397 15.11 17.95 -1.34
C ARG A 397 15.28 16.70 -0.47
N ILE A 398 14.46 16.51 0.58
CA ILE A 398 14.49 15.30 1.41
C ILE A 398 14.18 14.06 0.56
N LEU A 399 13.12 14.15 -0.25
CA LEU A 399 12.66 13.05 -1.08
C LEU A 399 13.70 12.70 -2.18
N GLU A 400 14.31 13.70 -2.79
CA GLU A 400 15.39 13.54 -3.77
C GLU A 400 16.63 12.92 -3.14
N ALA A 401 17.08 13.44 -2.00
CA ALA A 401 18.26 12.92 -1.30
C ALA A 401 18.07 11.47 -0.86
N ALA A 402 16.90 11.11 -0.33
CA ALA A 402 16.58 9.74 0.05
C ALA A 402 16.55 8.81 -1.17
N THR A 403 15.90 9.24 -2.26
CA THR A 403 15.77 8.45 -3.48
C THR A 403 17.13 8.22 -4.15
N GLN A 404 17.96 9.25 -4.25
CA GLN A 404 19.30 9.13 -4.82
C GLN A 404 20.19 8.22 -3.97
N ASN A 405 20.12 8.35 -2.63
CA ASN A 405 20.82 7.49 -1.69
C ASN A 405 20.45 6.01 -1.89
N ALA A 406 19.16 5.72 -2.06
CA ALA A 406 18.67 4.37 -2.35
C ALA A 406 19.09 3.85 -3.73
N GLN A 407 19.11 4.70 -4.77
CA GLN A 407 19.59 4.31 -6.10
C GLN A 407 21.07 3.95 -6.08
N ASN A 408 21.89 4.76 -5.41
CA ASN A 408 23.32 4.43 -5.21
C ASN A 408 23.49 3.14 -4.41
N ALA A 409 22.63 2.91 -3.41
CA ALA A 409 22.64 1.69 -2.63
C ALA A 409 22.20 0.45 -3.43
N LYS A 410 21.39 0.59 -4.49
CA LYS A 410 20.85 -0.53 -5.31
C LYS A 410 21.93 -1.44 -5.89
N ALA A 411 23.12 -0.90 -6.18
CA ALA A 411 24.24 -1.64 -6.73
C ALA A 411 25.06 -2.43 -5.68
N VAL A 412 24.91 -2.11 -4.40
CA VAL A 412 25.76 -2.66 -3.33
C VAL A 412 24.96 -3.57 -2.41
N SER A 413 25.51 -4.70 -2.00
CA SER A 413 24.91 -5.55 -0.96
C SER A 413 25.32 -5.11 0.44
N GLY A 414 24.40 -5.18 1.39
CA GLY A 414 24.70 -4.93 2.80
C GLY A 414 23.53 -4.32 3.54
N PHE A 415 23.59 -4.41 4.86
CA PHE A 415 22.54 -3.94 5.75
C PHE A 415 22.16 -2.46 5.52
N ASP A 416 23.16 -1.57 5.45
CA ASP A 416 22.93 -0.14 5.23
C ASP A 416 22.38 0.19 3.84
N ALA A 417 22.67 -0.68 2.85
CA ALA A 417 22.14 -0.53 1.50
C ALA A 417 20.65 -0.90 1.45
N ASP A 418 20.29 -2.01 2.10
CA ASP A 418 18.90 -2.46 2.23
C ASP A 418 18.06 -1.45 3.02
N GLN A 419 18.62 -0.89 4.11
CA GLN A 419 17.97 0.14 4.91
C GLN A 419 17.77 1.44 4.13
N ALA A 420 18.74 1.86 3.31
CA ALA A 420 18.59 3.04 2.46
C ALA A 420 17.43 2.88 1.46
N VAL A 421 17.33 1.70 0.82
CA VAL A 421 16.24 1.37 -0.12
C VAL A 421 14.89 1.37 0.59
N ALA A 422 14.77 0.68 1.72
CA ALA A 422 13.53 0.63 2.48
C ALA A 422 13.09 2.03 2.94
N ASN A 423 14.01 2.82 3.48
CA ASN A 423 13.70 4.16 3.97
C ASN A 423 13.26 5.09 2.84
N ALA A 424 13.92 5.06 1.68
CA ALA A 424 13.48 5.84 0.54
C ALA A 424 12.04 5.49 0.10
N VAL A 425 11.71 4.19 0.03
CA VAL A 425 10.34 3.74 -0.31
C VAL A 425 9.33 4.24 0.70
N GLU A 426 9.63 4.17 2.00
CA GLU A 426 8.72 4.67 3.05
C GLU A 426 8.58 6.21 3.01
N ILE A 427 9.65 6.94 2.72
CA ILE A 427 9.62 8.41 2.53
C ILE A 427 8.76 8.78 1.31
N GLN A 428 8.90 8.06 0.20
CA GLN A 428 8.09 8.23 -1.02
C GLN A 428 6.62 7.94 -0.76
N ARG A 429 6.32 6.86 -0.04
CA ARG A 429 4.98 6.47 0.39
C ARG A 429 4.32 7.53 1.28
N ASN A 430 5.02 8.00 2.30
CA ASN A 430 4.54 9.07 3.17
C ASN A 430 4.29 10.35 2.37
N SER A 431 5.18 10.68 1.42
CA SER A 431 5.05 11.87 0.59
C SER A 431 3.82 11.83 -0.31
N ALA A 432 3.66 10.75 -1.07
CA ALA A 432 2.50 10.56 -1.93
C ALA A 432 1.19 10.49 -1.12
N GLY A 433 1.21 9.87 0.06
CA GLY A 433 0.08 9.84 0.98
C GLY A 433 -0.32 11.24 1.43
N SER A 434 0.64 12.07 1.85
CA SER A 434 0.38 13.44 2.28
C SER A 434 -0.05 14.37 1.15
N ILE A 435 0.45 14.18 -0.08
CA ILE A 435 -0.05 14.88 -1.27
C ILE A 435 -1.54 14.61 -1.46
N LEU A 436 -1.95 13.35 -1.40
CA LEU A 436 -3.36 12.95 -1.53
C LEU A 436 -4.21 13.52 -0.39
N ARG A 437 -3.72 13.45 0.85
CA ARG A 437 -4.40 14.07 2.01
C ARG A 437 -4.58 15.56 1.81
N ASN A 438 -3.57 16.26 1.29
CA ASN A 438 -3.64 17.70 1.04
C ASN A 438 -4.66 18.05 -0.03
N ALA A 439 -4.70 17.27 -1.12
CA ALA A 439 -5.71 17.44 -2.16
C ALA A 439 -7.14 17.26 -1.61
N VAL A 440 -7.36 16.26 -0.74
CA VAL A 440 -8.66 16.05 -0.10
C VAL A 440 -9.03 17.16 0.90
N LEU A 441 -8.06 17.70 1.65
CA LEU A 441 -8.32 18.81 2.56
C LEU A 441 -8.66 20.09 1.80
N GLU A 442 -7.90 20.44 0.76
CA GLU A 442 -8.19 21.59 -0.10
C GLU A 442 -9.59 21.49 -0.72
N LEU A 443 -9.96 20.29 -1.15
CA LEU A 443 -11.30 20.02 -1.65
C LEU A 443 -12.39 20.24 -0.59
N LYS A 444 -12.19 19.73 0.63
CA LYS A 444 -13.14 19.95 1.74
C LYS A 444 -13.26 21.43 2.07
N ASN A 445 -12.15 22.17 2.07
CA ASN A 445 -12.11 23.62 2.29
C ASN A 445 -12.88 24.37 1.20
N TYR A 446 -12.67 24.03 -0.08
CA TYR A 446 -13.41 24.59 -1.19
C TYR A 446 -14.92 24.34 -1.08
N VAL A 447 -15.34 23.10 -0.81
CA VAL A 447 -16.76 22.76 -0.62
C VAL A 447 -17.37 23.49 0.59
N GLY A 448 -16.60 23.65 1.68
CA GLY A 448 -16.99 24.42 2.85
C GLY A 448 -17.20 25.90 2.55
N ARG A 449 -16.25 26.54 1.84
CA ARG A 449 -16.36 27.94 1.39
C ARG A 449 -17.57 28.16 0.49
N ALA A 450 -17.81 27.25 -0.46
CA ALA A 450 -18.98 27.30 -1.34
C ALA A 450 -20.30 27.27 -0.55
N LYS A 451 -20.43 26.40 0.46
CA LYS A 451 -21.62 26.35 1.34
C LYS A 451 -21.84 27.66 2.11
N GLY A 452 -20.78 28.29 2.59
CA GLY A 452 -20.83 29.58 3.28
C GLY A 452 -21.33 30.70 2.37
N ALA A 453 -20.81 30.78 1.14
CA ALA A 453 -21.26 31.74 0.12
C ALA A 453 -22.71 31.51 -0.31
N THR A 454 -23.16 30.25 -0.36
CA THR A 454 -24.54 29.89 -0.74
C THR A 454 -25.56 30.41 0.27
N LYS A 455 -25.23 30.43 1.57
CA LYS A 455 -26.15 30.90 2.63
C LYS A 455 -26.45 32.40 2.53
N LEU A 456 -25.64 33.16 1.79
CA LEU A 456 -25.79 34.61 1.55
C LEU A 456 -26.51 34.95 0.23
N ALA A 457 -26.81 33.98 -0.65
CA ALA A 457 -27.25 34.24 -2.03
C ALA A 457 -28.45 33.38 -2.49
N ILE A 458 -29.43 33.19 -1.60
CA ILE A 458 -30.68 32.44 -1.87
C ILE A 458 -31.70 33.48 -2.39
N ASP A 459 -31.77 33.76 -3.70
CA ASP A 459 -32.81 33.17 -4.55
C ASP A 459 -32.37 32.91 -6.01
N GLY A 460 -31.15 33.26 -6.43
CA GLY A 460 -30.66 33.06 -7.80
C GLY A 460 -29.70 31.86 -7.99
N ALA A 461 -29.08 31.37 -6.92
CA ALA A 461 -27.86 30.56 -6.99
C ALA A 461 -28.04 29.06 -7.27
N VAL A 462 -29.26 28.51 -7.23
CA VAL A 462 -29.48 27.05 -7.36
C VAL A 462 -29.10 26.51 -8.76
N LYS A 463 -29.28 27.31 -9.82
CA LYS A 463 -28.82 26.96 -11.18
C LYS A 463 -27.29 27.05 -11.34
N GLN A 464 -26.66 28.03 -10.69
CA GLN A 464 -25.21 28.21 -10.71
C GLN A 464 -24.50 27.11 -9.89
N LEU A 465 -25.12 26.67 -8.79
CA LEU A 465 -24.68 25.51 -8.00
C LEU A 465 -24.70 24.21 -8.81
N GLY A 466 -25.71 24.00 -9.65
CA GLY A 466 -25.74 22.87 -10.57
C GLY A 466 -24.54 22.88 -11.53
N ALA A 467 -24.20 24.05 -12.08
CA ALA A 467 -23.05 24.22 -12.98
C ALA A 467 -21.69 24.08 -12.26
N GLU A 468 -21.52 24.70 -11.09
CA GLU A 468 -20.30 24.59 -10.27
C GLU A 468 -20.09 23.17 -9.72
N ILE A 469 -21.15 22.43 -9.40
CA ILE A 469 -21.02 21.02 -8.98
C ILE A 469 -20.79 20.09 -10.18
N ILE A 470 -21.28 20.43 -11.37
CA ILE A 470 -20.89 19.72 -12.60
C ILE A 470 -19.40 19.95 -12.90
N LYS A 471 -18.84 21.14 -12.60
CA LYS A 471 -17.38 21.36 -12.60
C LYS A 471 -16.64 20.53 -11.54
N ALA A 472 -17.35 19.99 -10.54
CA ALA A 472 -16.79 19.11 -9.50
C ALA A 472 -16.85 17.61 -9.85
N LEU A 473 -17.44 17.20 -10.99
CA LEU A 473 -17.40 15.81 -11.47
C LEU A 473 -15.99 15.26 -11.77
N PRO A 474 -15.06 16.06 -12.34
CA PRO A 474 -13.64 15.69 -12.45
C PRO A 474 -13.02 15.31 -11.10
N ILE A 475 -13.57 15.79 -9.99
CA ILE A 475 -13.02 15.58 -8.65
C ILE A 475 -13.26 14.17 -8.12
N ALA A 476 -14.44 13.59 -8.32
CA ALA A 476 -14.68 12.20 -7.90
C ALA A 476 -13.83 11.23 -8.74
N SER A 477 -13.69 11.52 -10.04
CA SER A 477 -12.76 10.80 -10.91
C SER A 477 -11.33 10.98 -10.42
N PHE A 478 -10.93 12.20 -10.09
CA PHE A 478 -9.62 12.50 -9.50
C PHE A 478 -9.39 11.68 -8.23
N VAL A 479 -10.27 11.71 -7.23
CA VAL A 479 -10.04 10.96 -5.97
C VAL A 479 -9.91 9.46 -6.20
N HIS A 480 -10.73 8.86 -7.08
CA HIS A 480 -10.64 7.43 -7.39
C HIS A 480 -9.40 7.08 -8.22
N SER A 481 -9.16 7.78 -9.34
CA SER A 481 -7.99 7.58 -10.20
C SER A 481 -6.68 7.82 -9.44
N THR A 482 -6.65 8.85 -8.60
CA THR A 482 -5.49 9.21 -7.77
C THR A 482 -5.28 8.20 -6.63
N ARG A 483 -6.35 7.62 -6.06
CA ARG A 483 -6.26 6.51 -5.11
C ARG A 483 -5.69 5.25 -5.76
N ASP A 484 -6.20 4.86 -6.92
CA ASP A 484 -5.77 3.62 -7.58
C ASP A 484 -4.34 3.74 -8.08
N ALA A 485 -3.97 4.90 -8.64
CA ALA A 485 -2.59 5.22 -8.99
C ALA A 485 -1.67 5.19 -7.75
N PHE A 486 -2.14 5.71 -6.60
CA PHE A 486 -1.39 5.65 -5.34
C PHE A 486 -1.24 4.22 -4.81
N ILE A 487 -2.26 3.37 -4.90
CA ILE A 487 -2.18 1.97 -4.49
C ILE A 487 -1.21 1.20 -5.39
N ALA A 488 -1.27 1.43 -6.71
CA ALA A 488 -0.32 0.85 -7.64
C ALA A 488 1.12 1.33 -7.33
N LEU A 489 1.30 2.62 -6.99
CA LEU A 489 2.60 3.18 -6.58
C LEU A 489 3.12 2.47 -5.33
N TRP A 490 2.22 2.27 -4.37
CA TRP A 490 2.51 1.57 -3.12
C TRP A 490 2.97 0.13 -3.36
N GLN A 491 2.36 -0.55 -4.33
CA GLN A 491 2.66 -1.93 -4.69
C GLN A 491 3.86 -2.08 -5.64
N GLY A 492 4.38 -0.97 -6.18
CA GLY A 492 5.43 -1.01 -7.19
C GLY A 492 4.96 -1.57 -8.54
N THR A 493 3.67 -1.42 -8.86
CA THR A 493 3.04 -1.95 -10.07
C THR A 493 2.68 -0.84 -11.08
N THR A 494 3.11 0.41 -10.84
CA THR A 494 2.82 1.54 -11.75
C THR A 494 3.77 1.58 -12.94
N SER A 495 3.28 2.14 -14.04
CA SER A 495 4.14 2.69 -15.09
C SER A 495 4.52 4.15 -14.81
N PHE A 496 5.63 4.62 -15.39
CA PHE A 496 6.03 6.04 -15.39
C PHE A 496 4.91 6.96 -15.86
N ASP A 497 4.16 6.56 -16.88
CA ASP A 497 3.03 7.33 -17.43
C ASP A 497 1.91 7.50 -16.40
N SER A 498 1.62 6.45 -15.62
CA SER A 498 0.63 6.50 -14.54
C SER A 498 1.05 7.49 -13.43
N VAL A 499 2.34 7.53 -13.10
CA VAL A 499 2.88 8.44 -12.08
C VAL A 499 2.86 9.90 -12.57
N ASN A 500 3.28 10.15 -13.81
CA ASN A 500 3.17 11.49 -14.41
C ASN A 500 1.73 11.96 -14.49
N HIS A 501 0.82 11.08 -14.87
CA HIS A 501 -0.61 11.39 -14.91
C HIS A 501 -1.13 11.76 -13.52
N PHE A 502 -0.78 10.99 -12.48
CA PHE A 502 -1.11 11.32 -11.09
C PHE A 502 -0.60 12.72 -10.68
N VAL A 503 0.67 13.03 -10.94
CA VAL A 503 1.25 14.33 -10.56
C VAL A 503 0.61 15.47 -11.34
N THR A 504 0.37 15.28 -12.65
CA THR A 504 -0.29 16.27 -13.50
C THR A 504 -1.69 16.56 -13.00
N LEU A 505 -2.47 15.52 -12.69
CA LEU A 505 -3.81 15.65 -12.13
C LEU A 505 -3.80 16.43 -10.81
N VAL A 506 -2.86 16.13 -9.90
CA VAL A 506 -2.75 16.83 -8.61
C VAL A 506 -2.38 18.31 -8.82
N ARG A 507 -1.47 18.58 -9.75
CA ARG A 507 -1.06 19.95 -10.09
C ARG A 507 -2.22 20.76 -10.66
N GLU A 508 -2.91 20.22 -11.66
CA GLU A 508 -4.08 20.85 -12.26
C GLU A 508 -5.16 21.10 -11.20
N PHE A 509 -5.36 20.14 -10.30
CA PHE A 509 -6.26 20.29 -9.16
C PHE A 509 -5.84 21.47 -8.27
N PHE A 510 -4.58 21.54 -7.81
CA PHE A 510 -4.14 22.66 -6.96
C PHE A 510 -4.19 24.00 -7.67
N ALA A 511 -3.80 24.07 -8.94
CA ALA A 511 -3.89 25.29 -9.74
C ALA A 511 -5.33 25.82 -9.84
N HIS A 512 -6.32 24.93 -9.90
CA HIS A 512 -7.73 25.32 -9.98
C HIS A 512 -8.34 25.78 -8.64
N TYR A 513 -7.88 25.23 -7.51
CA TYR A 513 -8.53 25.44 -6.21
C TYR A 513 -7.79 26.40 -5.25
N ARG A 514 -6.51 26.68 -5.52
CA ARG A 514 -5.72 27.66 -4.76
C ARG A 514 -5.74 29.08 -5.34
N GLY A 515 -6.05 29.21 -6.64
CA GLY A 515 -6.36 30.50 -7.27
C GLY A 515 -7.77 30.95 -6.89
#